data_AF-A0A9X1INV4-F1
#
_entry.id   AF-A0A9X1INV4-F1
#
_cell.length_a   1.000
_cell.length_b   1.000
_cell.length_c   1.000
_cell.angle_alpha   90.00
_cell.angle_beta   90.00
_cell.angle_gamma   90.00
#
_symmetry.space_group_name_H-M   'P 1'
#
loop_
_entity.id
_entity.type
_entity.pdbx_description
1 polymer ?
#
loop_
_entity_poly.entity_id
_entity_poly.type
_entity_poly.pdbx_seq_one_letter_code
_entity_poly.pdbx_strand_id
1 'polypeptide(L)'
;MLDMSRLMTLSVALEEGVKSQDLEAIQALCDANSAFILSIVPQSNSADNDVIRHFIALHRAATLLVRDAHSELQQQLHQTHKTRKGVSKYKGVKNAK
;
A
#
# COMPACT_ATOMS: atom_id res chain seq x y z
N MET A 1 -16.60 -22.68 -5.96
CA MET A 1 -16.84 -21.61 -6.95
C MET A 1 -16.36 -20.31 -6.32
N LEU A 2 -15.64 -19.46 -7.06
CA LEU A 2 -15.18 -18.18 -6.52
C LEU A 2 -16.38 -17.30 -6.17
N ASP A 3 -16.35 -16.66 -5.00
CA ASP A 3 -17.39 -15.71 -4.59
C ASP A 3 -17.18 -14.38 -5.31
N MET A 4 -17.81 -14.25 -6.48
CA MET A 4 -17.72 -13.06 -7.32
C MET A 4 -18.35 -11.84 -6.66
N SER A 5 -19.36 -12.02 -5.80
CA SER A 5 -19.97 -10.90 -5.08
C SER A 5 -18.96 -10.30 -4.09
N ARG A 6 -18.29 -11.16 -3.32
CA ARG A 6 -17.22 -10.73 -2.43
C ARG A 6 -16.06 -10.06 -3.18
N LEU A 7 -15.67 -10.59 -4.34
CA LEU A 7 -14.62 -9.99 -5.18
C LEU A 7 -14.99 -8.59 -5.66
N MET A 8 -16.23 -8.39 -6.09
CA MET A 8 -16.73 -7.08 -6.53
C MET A 8 -16.77 -6.08 -5.39
N THR A 9 -17.29 -6.47 -4.22
CA THR A 9 -17.28 -5.61 -3.02
C THR A 9 -15.87 -5.21 -2.62
N LEU A 10 -14.95 -6.18 -2.62
CA LEU A 10 -13.54 -5.91 -2.32
C LEU A 10 -12.90 -4.98 -3.35
N SER A 11 -13.23 -5.13 -4.64
CA SER A 11 -12.74 -4.26 -5.71
C SER A 11 -13.21 -2.83 -5.51
N VAL A 12 -14.48 -2.61 -5.18
CA VAL A 12 -15.03 -1.27 -4.92
C VAL A 12 -14.35 -0.62 -3.71
N ALA A 13 -14.24 -1.35 -2.60
CA ALA A 13 -13.59 -0.82 -1.39
C ALA A 13 -12.11 -0.49 -1.63
N LEU A 14 -11.41 -1.34 -2.40
CA LEU A 14 -10.01 -1.11 -2.72
C LEU A 14 -9.82 0.07 -3.69
N GLU A 15 -10.75 0.28 -4.64
CA GLU A 15 -10.74 1.46 -5.51
C GLU A 15 -10.91 2.75 -4.71
N GLU A 16 -11.82 2.76 -3.74
CA GLU A 16 -12.04 3.92 -2.88
C GLU A 16 -10.80 4.22 -2.01
N GLY A 17 -10.18 3.19 -1.45
CA GLY A 17 -8.91 3.32 -0.71
C GLY A 17 -7.79 3.89 -1.59
N VAL A 18 -7.64 3.39 -2.82
CA VAL A 18 -6.63 3.90 -3.76
C VAL A 18 -6.90 5.36 -4.15
N LYS A 19 -8.17 5.72 -4.41
CA LYS A 19 -8.57 7.10 -4.76
C LYS A 19 -8.33 8.08 -3.61
N SER A 20 -8.65 7.68 -2.38
CA SER A 20 -8.44 8.49 -1.17
C SER A 20 -7.00 8.49 -0.68
N GLN A 21 -6.13 7.64 -1.27
CA GLN A 21 -4.76 7.40 -0.82
C GLN A 21 -4.67 6.97 0.66
N ASP A 22 -5.72 6.34 1.18
CA ASP A 22 -5.74 5.83 2.56
C ASP A 22 -4.98 4.51 2.65
N LEU A 23 -3.69 4.62 2.98
CA LEU A 23 -2.77 3.49 3.05
C LEU A 23 -3.16 2.48 4.14
N GLU A 24 -3.67 2.96 5.28
CA GLU A 24 -4.07 2.09 6.39
C GLU A 24 -5.32 1.29 6.02
N ALA A 25 -6.31 1.94 5.40
CA ALA A 25 -7.50 1.25 4.91
C ALA A 25 -7.15 0.22 3.83
N ILE A 26 -6.25 0.55 2.90
CA ILE A 26 -5.78 -0.39 1.87
C ILE A 26 -5.11 -1.63 2.50
N GLN A 27 -4.19 -1.42 3.45
CA GLN A 27 -3.49 -2.52 4.13
C GLN A 27 -4.48 -3.39 4.91
N ALA A 28 -5.35 -2.78 5.71
CA ALA A 28 -6.36 -3.50 6.49
C ALA A 28 -7.29 -4.34 5.61
N LEU A 29 -7.74 -3.79 4.47
CA LEU A 29 -8.57 -4.51 3.50
C LEU A 29 -7.85 -5.71 2.88
N CYS A 30 -6.57 -5.54 2.52
CA CYS A 30 -5.76 -6.61 1.92
C CYS A 30 -5.46 -7.72 2.94
N ASP A 31 -5.13 -7.35 4.19
CA ASP A 31 -4.82 -8.31 5.24
C ASP A 31 -6.06 -9.13 5.64
N ALA A 32 -7.19 -8.46 5.85
CA ALA A 32 -8.46 -9.10 6.19
C ALA A 32 -8.97 -10.06 5.09
N ASN A 33 -8.57 -9.83 3.84
CA ASN A 33 -8.99 -10.64 2.70
C ASN A 33 -7.85 -11.47 2.09
N SER A 34 -6.68 -11.52 2.73
CA SER A 34 -5.47 -12.17 2.20
C SER A 34 -5.70 -13.61 1.77
N ALA A 35 -6.35 -14.42 2.61
CA ALA A 35 -6.68 -15.80 2.29
C ALA A 35 -7.62 -15.92 1.07
N PHE A 36 -8.58 -15.00 0.94
CA PHE A 36 -9.49 -14.96 -0.22
C PHE A 36 -8.75 -14.55 -1.49
N ILE A 37 -7.92 -13.50 -1.42
CA ILE A 37 -7.11 -13.02 -2.54
C ILE A 37 -6.19 -14.12 -3.07
N LEU A 38 -5.50 -14.84 -2.19
CA LEU A 38 -4.62 -15.95 -2.56
C LEU A 38 -5.36 -17.16 -3.13
N SER A 39 -6.67 -17.29 -2.84
CA SER A 39 -7.50 -18.37 -3.37
C SER A 39 -8.05 -18.11 -4.77
N ILE A 40 -7.87 -16.89 -5.32
CA ILE A 40 -8.38 -16.53 -6.64
C ILE A 40 -7.65 -17.34 -7.71
N VAL A 41 -8.41 -18.10 -8.49
CA VAL A 41 -7.94 -18.89 -9.64
C VAL A 41 -8.78 -18.55 -10.87
N PRO A 42 -8.23 -18.75 -12.10
CA PRO A 42 -9.00 -18.59 -13.33
C PRO A 42 -10.29 -19.41 -13.31
N GLN A 43 -11.40 -18.79 -13.71
CA GLN A 43 -12.71 -19.44 -13.84
C GLN A 43 -12.95 -19.91 -15.28
N SER A 44 -13.89 -20.83 -15.47
CA SER A 44 -14.30 -21.27 -16.82
C SER A 44 -15.05 -20.20 -17.61
N ASN A 45 -15.70 -19.26 -16.91
CA ASN A 45 -16.43 -18.14 -17.50
C ASN A 45 -15.51 -16.96 -17.82
N SER A 46 -15.53 -16.50 -19.07
CA SER A 46 -14.72 -15.36 -19.50
C SER A 46 -15.05 -14.07 -18.78
N ALA A 47 -16.34 -13.82 -18.49
CA ALA A 47 -16.76 -12.59 -17.82
C ALA A 47 -16.21 -12.51 -16.38
N ASP A 48 -16.19 -13.64 -15.68
CA ASP A 48 -15.61 -13.70 -14.33
C ASP A 48 -14.10 -13.46 -14.36
N ASN A 49 -13.42 -13.93 -15.42
CA ASN A 49 -11.99 -13.68 -15.62
C ASN A 49 -11.67 -12.21 -15.96
N ASP A 50 -12.59 -11.48 -16.58
CA ASP A 50 -12.44 -10.03 -16.80
C ASP A 50 -12.46 -9.29 -15.46
N VAL A 51 -13.39 -9.64 -14.57
CA VAL A 51 -13.48 -9.08 -13.21
C VAL A 51 -12.24 -9.41 -12.39
N ILE A 52 -11.77 -10.66 -12.44
CA ILE A 52 -10.52 -11.08 -11.76
C ILE A 52 -9.33 -10.27 -12.27
N ARG A 53 -9.22 -10.05 -13.59
CA ARG A 53 -8.14 -9.24 -14.17
C ARG A 53 -8.20 -7.79 -13.69
N HIS A 54 -9.39 -7.20 -13.63
CA HIS A 54 -9.58 -5.86 -13.09
C HIS A 54 -9.11 -5.78 -11.63
N PHE A 55 -9.55 -6.71 -10.79
CA PHE A 55 -9.13 -6.79 -9.40
C PHE A 55 -7.62 -6.93 -9.23
N ILE A 56 -6.97 -7.79 -10.04
CA ILE A 56 -5.51 -7.97 -10.00
C ILE A 56 -4.77 -6.67 -10.35
N ALA A 57 -5.25 -5.94 -11.36
CA ALA A 57 -4.65 -4.66 -11.75
C ALA A 57 -4.77 -3.62 -10.61
N LEU A 58 -5.94 -3.55 -9.98
CA LEU A 58 -6.20 -2.68 -8.84
C LEU A 58 -5.33 -3.03 -7.62
N HIS A 59 -5.24 -4.31 -7.29
CA HIS A 59 -4.43 -4.78 -6.17
C HIS A 59 -2.94 -4.48 -6.36
N ARG A 60 -2.44 -4.57 -7.60
CA ARG A 60 -1.08 -4.15 -7.94
C ARG A 60 -0.88 -2.65 -7.77
N ALA A 61 -1.82 -1.82 -8.22
CA ALA A 61 -1.76 -0.38 -8.02
C ALA A 61 -1.73 0.00 -6.53
N ALA A 62 -2.59 -0.64 -5.72
CA ALA A 62 -2.62 -0.46 -4.26
C ALA A 62 -1.28 -0.86 -3.61
N THR A 63 -0.69 -1.98 -4.03
CA THR A 63 0.63 -2.43 -3.54
C THR A 63 1.75 -1.45 -3.88
N LEU A 64 1.75 -0.92 -5.10
CA LEU A 64 2.72 0.09 -5.53
C LEU A 64 2.59 1.37 -4.72
N LEU A 65 1.37 1.85 -4.48
CA LEU A 65 1.11 3.02 -3.66
C LEU A 65 1.71 2.89 -2.26
N VAL A 66 1.45 1.76 -1.59
CA VAL A 66 1.99 1.46 -0.25
C VAL A 66 3.52 1.40 -0.28
N ARG A 67 4.11 0.78 -1.29
CA ARG A 67 5.56 0.67 -1.44
C ARG A 67 6.21 2.05 -1.63
N ASP A 68 5.63 2.88 -2.48
CA ASP A 68 6.17 4.19 -2.81
C ASP A 68 6.07 5.12 -1.60
N ALA A 69 4.95 5.07 -0.85
CA ALA A 69 4.82 5.77 0.43
C ALA A 69 5.85 5.32 1.47
N HIS A 70 6.12 4.02 1.56
CA HIS A 70 7.18 3.48 2.42
C HIS A 70 8.56 4.04 2.06
N SER A 71 8.87 4.12 0.76
CA SER A 71 10.14 4.69 0.26
C SER A 71 10.25 6.16 0.65
N GLU A 72 9.17 6.93 0.49
CA GLU A 72 9.13 8.35 0.86
C GLU A 72 9.36 8.54 2.37
N LEU A 73 8.66 7.78 3.21
CA LEU A 73 8.84 7.80 4.67
C LEU A 73 10.28 7.47 5.07
N GLN A 74 10.91 6.47 4.45
CA GLN A 74 12.31 6.13 4.70
C GLN A 74 13.26 7.27 4.33
N GLN A 75 13.02 7.95 3.21
CA GLN A 75 13.82 9.11 2.81
C GLN A 75 13.66 10.27 3.79
N GLN A 76 12.43 10.58 4.23
CA GLN A 76 12.17 11.64 5.20
C GLN A 76 12.85 11.35 6.55
N LEU A 77 12.79 10.10 7.04
CA LEU A 77 13.50 9.68 8.24
C LEU A 77 15.01 9.88 8.10
N HIS A 78 15.59 9.47 6.97
CA HIS A 78 17.02 9.65 6.71
C HIS A 78 17.41 11.13 6.75
N GLN A 79 16.63 12.02 6.12
CA GLN A 79 16.90 13.46 6.13
C GLN A 79 16.78 14.05 7.53
N THR A 80 15.75 13.67 8.31
CA THR A 80 15.60 14.11 9.71
C THR A 80 16.78 13.65 10.57
N HIS A 81 17.25 12.41 10.40
CA HIS A 81 18.44 11.91 11.08
C HIS A 81 19.72 12.67 10.69
N LYS A 82 19.89 12.99 9.40
CA LYS A 82 21.03 13.79 8.90
C LYS A 82 21.02 15.20 9.48
N THR A 83 19.86 15.87 9.48
CA THR A 83 19.68 17.20 10.07
C THR A 83 19.95 17.19 11.57
N ARG A 84 19.43 16.19 12.30
CA ARG A 84 19.68 16.03 13.75
C ARG A 84 21.16 15.84 14.07
N LYS A 85 21.90 15.06 13.27
CA LYS A 85 23.37 14.92 13.41
C LYS A 85 24.11 16.21 13.08
N GLY A 86 23.66 16.97 12.08
CA GLY A 86 24.23 18.29 11.73
C GLY A 86 24.03 19.33 12.84
N VAL A 87 22.82 19.41 13.42
CA VAL A 87 22.50 20.32 14.53
C VAL A 87 23.23 19.92 15.81
N SER A 88 23.37 18.62 16.09
CA SER A 88 24.16 18.13 17.24
C SER A 88 25.63 18.50 17.15
N LYS A 89 26.24 18.47 15.94
CA LYS A 89 27.60 18.98 15.73
C LYS A 89 27.69 20.49 15.94
N TYR A 90 26.69 21.25 15.50
CA TYR A 90 26.70 22.71 15.60
C TYR A 90 26.51 23.22 17.04
N LYS A 91 25.76 22.52 17.91
CA LYS A 91 25.64 22.86 19.33
C LYS A 91 26.89 22.55 20.17
N GLY A 92 27.81 21.71 19.69
CA GLY A 92 29.06 21.37 20.38
C GLY A 92 30.20 22.38 20.22
N VAL A 93 30.07 23.38 19.34
CA VAL A 93 31.20 24.26 18.95
C VAL A 93 31.17 25.64 19.63
N LYS A 94 30.25 25.90 20.57
CA LYS A 94 30.17 27.23 21.24
C LYS A 94 30.86 27.35 22.60
N ASN A 95 31.49 26.29 23.12
CA ASN A 95 32.19 26.32 24.41
C ASN A 95 33.62 25.75 24.35
N ALA A 96 34.32 25.89 23.23
CA ALA A 96 35.78 25.71 23.23
C ALA A 96 36.41 27.06 23.62
N LYS A 97 36.62 27.25 24.93
CA LYS A 97 37.50 28.30 25.48
C LYS A 97 38.93 27.80 25.51
#